data_AF-E3H0Y5-F1
#
_entry.id   AF-E3H0Y5-F1
#
_cell.length_a   1.000
_cell.length_b   1.000
_cell.length_c   1.000
_cell.angle_alpha   90.00
_cell.angle_beta   90.00
_cell.angle_gamma   90.00
#
_symmetry.space_group_name_H-M   'P 1'
#
loop_
_entity.id
_entity.type
_entity.pdbx_description
1 polymer ?
#
loop_
_entity_poly.entity_id
_entity_poly.type
_entity_poly.pdbx_seq_one_letter_code
_entity_poly.pdbx_strand_id
1 'polypeptide(L)'
;MNEKSEHAGSHPHANSLAARTLAVIQVATLYAAYPMAFVSAAWITVGRALFGAAGDLVPIFAISFGPALAVILCLGAWWMFRDAHRRVDGGEHLRVGASWGFVFSVWACWVLAFLFGMFIPDYRAGVPVSGIGALAGADYVGYGAGFGNTFGILTFAMAITAAVIAFNANRRSARIQQGVTDEVLEEQARQQSPYDFLD
;
A
#
# COMPACT_ATOMS: atom_id res chain seq x y z
N MET A 1 48.79 -14.25 34.22
CA MET A 1 47.64 -14.91 33.55
C MET A 1 46.40 -14.38 34.25
N ASN A 2 45.74 -13.36 33.69
CA ASN A 2 44.53 -12.76 34.26
C ASN A 2 43.54 -12.56 33.11
N GLU A 3 42.39 -13.24 33.19
CA GLU A 3 41.38 -13.34 32.14
C GLU A 3 40.49 -12.08 32.08
N LYS A 4 40.24 -11.64 30.84
CA LYS A 4 39.03 -10.95 30.36
C LYS A 4 38.58 -9.69 31.11
N SER A 5 39.22 -8.59 30.76
CA SER A 5 38.60 -7.26 30.78
C SER A 5 37.57 -7.11 29.65
N GLU A 6 36.34 -6.80 30.05
CA GLU A 6 35.46 -5.79 29.44
C GLU A 6 35.33 -5.77 27.90
N HIS A 7 34.29 -6.42 27.38
CA HIS A 7 33.62 -6.00 26.14
C HIS A 7 32.11 -5.96 26.38
N ALA A 8 31.69 -5.06 27.27
CA ALA A 8 30.31 -4.64 27.44
C ALA A 8 30.21 -3.18 26.98
N GLY A 9 29.58 -2.93 25.84
CA GLY A 9 29.20 -1.58 25.42
C GLY A 9 29.38 -1.28 23.94
N SER A 10 28.26 -1.28 23.19
CA SER A 10 27.98 -0.23 22.18
C SER A 10 26.67 -0.44 21.38
N HIS A 11 25.93 -1.55 21.52
CA HIS A 11 24.77 -1.81 20.64
C HIS A 11 23.32 -1.44 21.11
N PRO A 12 23.03 -0.92 22.33
CA PRO A 12 21.63 -0.62 22.69
C PRO A 12 21.04 0.64 22.03
N HIS A 13 21.87 1.65 21.71
CA HIS A 13 21.37 2.93 21.16
C HIS A 13 21.00 2.87 19.67
N ALA A 14 21.71 2.10 18.85
CA ALA A 14 21.40 1.95 17.42
C ALA A 14 20.05 1.23 17.19
N ASN A 15 19.76 0.22 18.01
CA ASN A 15 18.50 -0.54 17.95
C ASN A 15 17.29 0.33 18.33
N SER A 16 17.46 1.26 19.27
CA SER A 16 16.44 2.23 19.67
C SER A 16 16.11 3.23 18.54
N LEU A 17 17.13 3.77 17.88
CA LEU A 17 16.94 4.71 16.76
C LEU A 17 16.29 4.02 15.56
N ALA A 18 16.74 2.82 15.18
CA ALA A 18 16.15 2.06 14.09
C ALA A 18 14.68 1.70 14.37
N ALA A 19 14.38 1.18 15.56
CA ALA A 19 13.01 0.85 15.97
C ALA A 19 12.09 2.08 15.98
N ARG A 20 12.60 3.23 16.42
CA ARG A 20 11.87 4.50 16.41
C ARG A 20 11.59 4.99 14.98
N THR A 21 12.58 4.95 14.10
CA THR A 21 12.43 5.33 12.68
C THR A 21 11.41 4.44 11.98
N LEU A 22 11.48 3.14 12.23
CA LEU A 22 10.53 2.14 11.71
C LEU A 22 9.09 2.43 12.17
N ALA A 23 8.89 2.75 13.45
CA ALA A 23 7.58 3.13 13.97
C ALA A 23 7.06 4.45 13.36
N VAL A 24 7.94 5.44 13.16
CA VAL A 24 7.58 6.72 12.53
C VAL A 24 7.11 6.49 11.08
N ILE A 25 7.78 5.63 10.30
CA ILE A 25 7.37 5.32 8.93
C ILE A 25 5.98 4.69 8.88
N GLN A 26 5.69 3.75 9.78
CA GLN A 26 4.38 3.09 9.84
C GLN A 26 3.25 4.06 10.18
N VAL A 27 3.48 4.97 11.13
CA VAL A 27 2.52 6.00 11.53
C VAL A 27 2.36 7.04 10.41
N ALA A 28 3.46 7.52 9.86
CA ALA A 28 3.45 8.48 8.76
C ALA A 28 2.71 7.92 7.54
N THR A 29 2.95 6.66 7.18
CA THR A 29 2.25 6.01 6.06
C THR A 29 0.76 5.87 6.32
N LEU A 30 0.36 5.55 7.55
CA LEU A 30 -1.06 5.49 7.93
C LEU A 30 -1.77 6.83 7.69
N TYR A 31 -1.19 7.92 8.18
CA TYR A 31 -1.73 9.27 7.97
C TYR A 31 -1.63 9.75 6.51
N ALA A 32 -0.56 9.35 5.81
CA ALA A 32 -0.36 9.69 4.42
C ALA A 32 -1.25 8.87 3.46
N ALA A 33 -1.85 7.76 3.89
CA ALA A 33 -2.59 6.87 3.00
C ALA A 33 -3.77 7.56 2.29
N TYR A 34 -4.55 8.38 3.01
CA TYR A 34 -5.63 9.16 2.42
C TYR A 34 -5.14 10.19 1.39
N PRO A 35 -4.22 11.12 1.73
CA PRO A 35 -3.72 12.08 0.74
C PRO A 35 -3.02 11.38 -0.42
N MET A 36 -2.27 10.30 -0.18
CA MET A 36 -1.67 9.48 -1.24
C MET A 36 -2.73 8.93 -2.21
N ALA A 37 -3.87 8.45 -1.71
CA ALA A 37 -4.96 7.96 -2.55
C ALA A 37 -5.49 9.04 -3.52
N PHE A 38 -5.79 10.23 -2.99
CA PHE A 38 -6.30 11.34 -3.79
C PHE A 38 -5.24 11.88 -4.75
N VAL A 39 -3.99 12.00 -4.31
CA VAL A 39 -2.88 12.45 -5.16
C VAL A 39 -2.63 11.47 -6.29
N SER A 40 -2.63 10.15 -6.03
CA SER A 40 -2.50 9.14 -7.08
C SER A 40 -3.66 9.18 -8.08
N ALA A 41 -4.90 9.32 -7.59
CA ALA A 41 -6.07 9.43 -8.45
C ALA A 41 -6.03 10.71 -9.30
N ALA A 42 -5.66 11.85 -8.72
CA ALA A 42 -5.49 13.10 -9.45
C ALA A 42 -4.32 13.03 -10.45
N TRP A 43 -3.23 12.35 -10.09
CA TRP A 43 -2.06 12.18 -10.94
C TRP A 43 -2.38 11.39 -12.21
N ILE A 44 -3.02 10.23 -12.06
CA ILE A 44 -3.38 9.35 -13.19
C ILE A 44 -4.39 10.03 -14.12
N THR A 45 -5.29 10.85 -13.56
CA THR A 45 -6.36 11.50 -14.34
C THR A 45 -5.86 12.77 -15.03
N VAL A 46 -5.36 13.75 -14.26
CA VAL A 46 -5.05 15.10 -14.74
C VAL A 46 -3.58 15.46 -14.56
N GLY A 47 -2.81 14.79 -13.70
CA GLY A 47 -1.40 15.10 -13.46
C GLY A 47 -0.52 15.08 -14.72
N ARG A 48 -0.85 14.21 -15.66
CA ARG A 48 -0.25 14.13 -17.00
C ARG A 48 -0.47 15.38 -17.87
N ALA A 49 -1.46 16.21 -17.57
CA ALA A 49 -1.65 17.51 -18.21
C ALA A 49 -0.46 18.45 -17.98
N LEU A 50 0.25 18.31 -16.85
CA LEU A 50 1.43 19.10 -16.52
C LEU A 50 2.58 18.89 -17.51
N PHE A 51 2.59 17.76 -18.22
CA PHE A 51 3.60 17.41 -19.22
C PHE A 51 3.09 17.60 -20.65
N GLY A 52 1.96 18.30 -20.83
CA GLY A 52 1.35 18.50 -22.14
C GLY A 52 0.69 17.24 -22.72
N ALA A 53 0.60 16.15 -21.95
CA ALA A 53 0.05 14.87 -22.38
C ALA A 53 -1.43 14.70 -22.02
N ALA A 54 -2.18 15.78 -21.78
CA ALA A 54 -3.64 15.71 -21.63
C ALA A 54 -4.30 15.62 -23.01
N GLY A 55 -5.01 14.51 -23.25
CA GLY A 55 -5.75 14.23 -24.47
C GLY A 55 -7.13 13.65 -24.15
N ASP A 56 -7.66 12.86 -25.08
CA ASP A 56 -9.05 12.42 -25.09
C ASP A 56 -9.38 11.36 -24.02
N LEU A 57 -8.38 10.69 -23.43
CA LEU A 57 -8.59 9.68 -22.40
C LEU A 57 -8.78 10.28 -20.99
N VAL A 58 -8.45 11.56 -20.78
CA VAL A 58 -8.56 12.21 -19.46
C VAL A 58 -9.96 12.10 -18.84
N PRO A 59 -11.08 12.37 -19.56
CA PRO A 59 -12.42 12.23 -19.00
C PRO A 59 -12.76 10.78 -18.62
N ILE A 60 -12.29 9.82 -19.40
CA ILE A 60 -12.50 8.39 -19.13
C ILE A 60 -11.79 8.02 -17.83
N PHE A 61 -10.51 8.39 -17.68
CA PHE A 61 -9.77 8.14 -16.44
C PHE A 61 -10.42 8.83 -15.24
N ALA A 62 -10.94 10.05 -15.42
CA ALA A 62 -11.58 10.83 -14.37
C ALA A 62 -12.86 10.19 -13.81
N ILE A 63 -13.62 9.46 -14.64
CA ILE A 63 -14.87 8.81 -14.21
C ILE A 63 -14.63 7.35 -13.77
N SER A 64 -13.58 6.70 -14.28
CA SER A 64 -13.34 5.26 -14.04
C SER A 64 -12.14 4.99 -13.10
N PHE A 65 -10.92 5.02 -13.63
CA PHE A 65 -9.72 4.58 -12.93
C PHE A 65 -9.37 5.43 -11.70
N GLY A 66 -9.49 6.76 -11.79
CA GLY A 66 -9.20 7.66 -10.68
C GLY A 66 -10.09 7.38 -9.47
N PRO A 67 -11.43 7.43 -9.63
CA PRO A 67 -12.38 7.08 -8.57
C PRO A 67 -12.20 5.65 -8.06
N ALA A 68 -12.00 4.66 -8.95
CA ALA A 68 -11.81 3.27 -8.54
C ALA A 68 -10.57 3.10 -7.64
N LEU A 69 -9.43 3.68 -8.03
CA LEU A 69 -8.20 3.62 -7.24
C LEU A 69 -8.36 4.34 -5.90
N ALA A 70 -8.96 5.53 -5.91
CA ALA A 70 -9.22 6.32 -4.71
C ALA A 70 -10.08 5.54 -3.71
N VAL A 71 -11.17 4.92 -4.18
CA VAL A 71 -12.06 4.11 -3.33
C VAL A 71 -11.32 2.95 -2.70
N ILE A 72 -10.54 2.18 -3.46
CA ILE A 72 -9.81 1.02 -2.94
C ILE A 72 -8.79 1.43 -1.87
N LEU A 73 -7.99 2.47 -2.14
CA LEU A 73 -6.99 2.95 -1.18
C LEU A 73 -7.63 3.60 0.06
N CYS A 74 -8.72 4.35 -0.10
CA CYS A 74 -9.48 4.92 1.01
C CYS A 74 -10.10 3.82 1.89
N LEU A 75 -10.62 2.74 1.32
CA LEU A 75 -11.10 1.57 2.06
C LEU A 75 -9.97 0.88 2.84
N GLY A 76 -8.82 0.69 2.19
CA GLY A 76 -7.62 0.15 2.84
C GLY A 76 -7.15 1.01 4.01
N ALA A 77 -7.05 2.32 3.81
CA ALA A 77 -6.73 3.28 4.86
C ALA A 77 -7.74 3.20 6.00
N TRP A 78 -9.05 3.23 5.69
CA TRP A 78 -10.11 3.17 6.68
C TRP A 78 -10.05 1.92 7.56
N TRP A 79 -9.85 0.74 6.97
CA TRP A 79 -9.69 -0.50 7.74
C TRP A 79 -8.43 -0.48 8.59
N MET A 80 -7.32 0.07 8.10
CA MET A 80 -6.07 0.15 8.86
C MET A 80 -6.17 1.14 10.02
N PHE A 81 -6.87 2.27 9.85
CA PHE A 81 -7.16 3.19 10.95
C PHE A 81 -8.04 2.54 12.02
N ARG A 82 -9.06 1.79 11.59
CA ARG A 82 -9.95 1.07 12.52
C ARG A 82 -9.19 -0.03 13.28
N ASP A 83 -8.29 -0.72 12.62
CA ASP A 83 -7.38 -1.69 13.22
C ASP A 83 -6.46 -1.04 14.27
N ALA A 84 -5.83 0.09 13.93
CA ALA A 84 -4.97 0.85 14.85
C ALA A 84 -5.74 1.32 16.09
N HIS A 85 -6.95 1.87 15.93
CA HIS A 85 -7.80 2.26 17.06
C HIS A 85 -8.15 1.07 17.95
N ARG A 86 -8.51 -0.08 17.37
CA ARG A 86 -8.86 -1.28 18.14
C ARG A 86 -7.70 -1.82 18.97
N ARG A 87 -6.47 -1.75 18.45
CA ARG A 87 -5.28 -2.15 19.20
C ARG A 87 -4.99 -1.23 20.38
N VAL A 88 -5.21 0.07 20.20
CA VAL A 88 -5.10 1.05 21.29
C VAL A 88 -6.14 0.78 22.38
N ASP A 89 -7.40 0.55 22.01
CA ASP A 89 -8.47 0.21 22.97
C ASP A 89 -8.23 -1.13 23.68
N GLY A 90 -7.55 -2.07 23.02
CA GLY A 90 -7.15 -3.36 23.59
C GLY A 90 -5.91 -3.32 24.49
N GLY A 91 -5.36 -2.13 24.79
CA GLY A 91 -4.20 -1.96 25.67
C GLY A 91 -2.84 -2.12 24.99
N GLU A 92 -2.80 -2.33 23.67
CA GLU A 92 -1.56 -2.48 22.89
C GLU A 92 -1.04 -1.10 22.45
N HIS A 93 -0.72 -0.23 23.41
CA HIS A 93 -0.30 1.17 23.15
C HIS A 93 1.02 1.31 22.40
N LEU A 94 1.81 0.23 22.25
CA LEU A 94 3.11 0.27 21.60
C LEU A 94 3.06 0.22 20.06
N ARG A 95 1.91 -0.07 19.45
CA ARG A 95 1.80 -0.36 18.00
C ARG A 95 0.68 0.43 17.32
N VAL A 96 0.81 1.76 17.32
CA VAL A 96 -0.11 2.70 16.64
C VAL A 96 0.12 2.75 15.11
N GLY A 97 1.17 2.11 14.61
CA GLY A 97 1.54 2.12 13.19
C GLY A 97 0.83 1.07 12.33
N ALA A 98 0.74 1.35 11.02
CA ALA A 98 0.28 0.37 10.04
C ALA A 98 1.20 -0.86 9.96
N SER A 99 0.66 -2.01 9.55
CA SER A 99 1.46 -3.21 9.31
C SER A 99 2.48 -2.99 8.18
N TRP A 100 3.66 -3.61 8.27
CA TRP A 100 4.69 -3.49 7.23
C TRP A 100 4.21 -3.92 5.86
N GLY A 101 3.40 -4.98 5.77
CA GLY A 101 2.78 -5.40 4.51
C GLY A 101 1.96 -4.27 3.87
N PHE A 102 1.14 -3.57 4.66
CA PHE A 102 0.38 -2.42 4.16
C PHE A 102 1.28 -1.27 3.73
N VAL A 103 2.30 -0.95 4.54
CA VAL A 103 3.27 0.10 4.19
C VAL A 103 3.91 -0.20 2.84
N PHE A 104 4.49 -1.38 2.65
CA PHE A 104 5.11 -1.75 1.37
C PHE A 104 4.10 -1.73 0.22
N SER A 105 2.88 -2.22 0.43
CA SER A 105 1.86 -2.21 -0.62
C SER A 105 1.43 -0.80 -1.03
N VAL A 106 1.23 0.11 -0.08
CA VAL A 106 0.88 1.51 -0.37
C VAL A 106 2.02 2.22 -1.09
N TRP A 107 3.25 2.10 -0.61
CA TRP A 107 4.41 2.73 -1.25
C TRP A 107 4.68 2.19 -2.65
N ALA A 108 4.61 0.87 -2.84
CA ALA A 108 4.74 0.26 -4.17
C ALA A 108 3.61 0.69 -5.10
N CYS A 109 2.36 0.74 -4.61
CA CYS A 109 1.22 1.26 -5.36
C CYS A 109 1.47 2.72 -5.79
N TRP A 110 2.02 3.54 -4.90
CA TRP A 110 2.28 4.95 -5.18
C TRP A 110 3.34 5.15 -6.26
N VAL A 111 4.44 4.39 -6.19
CA VAL A 111 5.48 4.38 -7.23
C VAL A 111 4.92 3.89 -8.56
N LEU A 112 4.12 2.81 -8.55
CA LEU A 112 3.50 2.26 -9.75
C LEU A 112 2.46 3.21 -10.35
N ALA A 113 1.67 3.92 -9.53
CA ALA A 113 0.73 4.93 -9.98
C ALA A 113 1.46 6.11 -10.64
N PHE A 114 2.61 6.50 -10.08
CA PHE A 114 3.46 7.53 -10.66
C PHE A 114 3.96 7.11 -12.05
N LEU A 115 4.57 5.91 -12.14
CA LEU A 115 5.05 5.33 -13.40
C LEU A 115 3.90 5.15 -14.41
N PHE A 116 2.76 4.65 -13.96
CA PHE A 116 1.58 4.51 -14.81
C PHE A 116 1.19 5.85 -15.42
N GLY A 117 1.01 6.90 -14.62
CA GLY A 117 0.67 8.24 -15.13
C GLY A 117 1.69 8.80 -16.15
N MET A 118 2.96 8.43 -16.02
CA MET A 118 4.03 8.83 -16.95
C MET A 118 3.99 8.05 -18.28
N PHE A 119 3.68 6.76 -18.22
CA PHE A 119 3.74 5.85 -19.36
C PHE A 119 2.40 5.72 -20.10
N ILE A 120 1.26 6.11 -19.52
CA ILE A 120 -0.02 6.05 -20.24
C ILE A 120 0.07 6.90 -21.51
N PRO A 121 -0.09 6.29 -22.70
CA PRO A 121 -0.27 7.04 -23.92
C PRO A 121 -1.66 7.65 -23.93
N ASP A 122 -1.77 8.87 -24.44
CA ASP A 122 -3.04 9.48 -24.83
C ASP A 122 -2.95 9.99 -26.25
N TYR A 123 -4.08 10.39 -26.79
CA TYR A 123 -4.20 10.98 -28.11
C TYR A 123 -4.64 12.43 -27.97
N ARG A 124 -3.90 13.33 -28.61
CA ARG A 124 -4.31 14.72 -28.78
C ARG A 124 -4.43 14.98 -30.27
N ALA A 125 -5.65 15.24 -30.74
CA ALA A 125 -5.93 15.46 -32.17
C ALA A 125 -5.37 14.36 -33.09
N GLY A 126 -5.45 13.10 -32.65
CA GLY A 126 -4.98 11.93 -33.42
C GLY A 126 -3.47 11.62 -33.30
N VAL A 127 -2.69 12.44 -32.59
CA VAL A 127 -1.25 12.20 -32.36
C VAL A 127 -1.05 11.55 -30.98
N PRO A 128 -0.31 10.44 -30.88
CA PRO A 128 -0.01 9.81 -29.61
C PRO A 128 0.97 10.67 -28.80
N VAL A 129 0.59 10.98 -27.56
CA VAL A 129 1.34 11.78 -26.59
C VAL A 129 1.43 11.02 -25.27
N SER A 130 2.56 11.10 -24.56
CA SER A 130 2.72 10.52 -23.23
C SER A 130 3.64 11.39 -22.37
N GLY A 131 3.55 11.27 -21.04
CA GLY A 131 4.42 12.03 -20.14
C GLY A 131 5.90 11.72 -20.36
N ILE A 132 6.23 10.44 -20.59
CA ILE A 132 7.59 10.02 -20.93
C ILE A 132 8.03 10.52 -22.32
N GLY A 133 7.13 10.58 -23.30
CA GLY A 133 7.42 11.14 -24.62
C GLY A 133 7.76 12.63 -24.57
N ALA A 134 7.12 13.37 -23.67
CA ALA A 134 7.42 14.79 -23.44
C ALA A 134 8.78 15.04 -22.77
N LEU A 135 9.25 14.09 -21.95
CA LEU A 135 10.51 14.20 -21.18
C LEU A 135 11.71 13.56 -21.86
N ALA A 136 11.55 12.41 -22.52
CA ALA A 136 12.62 11.59 -23.08
C ALA A 136 12.68 11.62 -24.61
N GLY A 137 11.69 12.22 -25.28
CA GLY A 137 11.59 12.33 -26.74
C GLY A 137 10.50 11.46 -27.35
N ALA A 138 10.04 11.85 -28.54
CA ALA A 138 8.89 11.24 -29.23
C ALA A 138 9.08 9.74 -29.52
N ASP A 139 10.31 9.27 -29.66
CA ASP A 139 10.65 7.86 -29.89
C ASP A 139 10.25 6.95 -28.71
N TYR A 140 10.05 7.52 -27.51
CA TYR A 140 9.67 6.77 -26.31
C TYR A 140 8.15 6.62 -26.12
N VAL A 141 7.34 7.24 -26.98
CA VAL A 141 5.87 7.12 -26.94
C VAL A 141 5.44 5.67 -27.16
N GLY A 142 6.18 4.91 -27.96
CA GLY A 142 5.95 3.47 -28.19
C GLY A 142 6.09 2.59 -26.95
N TYR A 143 6.99 2.95 -26.02
CA TYR A 143 7.12 2.24 -24.73
C TYR A 143 5.90 2.46 -23.83
N GLY A 144 5.23 3.61 -23.98
CA GLY A 144 4.00 3.90 -23.24
C GLY A 144 2.87 2.90 -23.54
N ALA A 145 2.71 2.51 -24.81
CA ALA A 145 1.70 1.54 -25.22
C ALA A 145 1.92 0.14 -24.63
N GLY A 146 3.18 -0.28 -24.45
CA GLY A 146 3.52 -1.58 -23.87
C GLY A 146 3.43 -1.60 -22.34
N PHE A 147 3.98 -0.59 -21.67
CA PHE A 147 4.10 -0.58 -20.21
C PHE A 147 2.90 0.04 -19.48
N GLY A 148 2.11 0.89 -20.14
CA GLY A 148 0.95 1.53 -19.52
C GLY A 148 -0.01 0.50 -18.91
N ASN A 149 -0.42 -0.51 -19.68
CA ASN A 149 -1.31 -1.56 -19.17
C ASN A 149 -0.69 -2.34 -18.00
N THR A 150 0.59 -2.68 -18.08
CA THR A 150 1.30 -3.42 -17.03
C THR A 150 1.35 -2.62 -15.73
N PHE A 151 1.75 -1.34 -15.79
CA PHE A 151 1.78 -0.49 -14.60
C PHE A 151 0.38 -0.23 -14.05
N GLY A 152 -0.64 -0.10 -14.90
CA GLY A 152 -2.03 0.01 -14.48
C GLY A 152 -2.48 -1.21 -13.67
N ILE A 153 -2.30 -2.42 -14.21
CA ILE A 153 -2.66 -3.67 -13.53
C ILE A 153 -1.89 -3.80 -12.21
N LEU A 154 -0.58 -3.56 -12.21
CA LEU A 154 0.24 -3.65 -11.00
C LEU A 154 -0.18 -2.62 -9.94
N THR A 155 -0.55 -1.40 -10.34
CA THR A 155 -1.06 -0.37 -9.43
C THR A 155 -2.32 -0.86 -8.72
N PHE A 156 -3.30 -1.37 -9.47
CA PHE A 156 -4.53 -1.91 -8.89
C PHE A 156 -4.28 -3.16 -8.05
N ALA A 157 -3.39 -4.05 -8.49
CA ALA A 157 -3.01 -5.23 -7.72
C ALA A 157 -2.46 -4.82 -6.34
N MET A 158 -1.51 -3.87 -6.30
CA MET A 158 -0.95 -3.39 -5.03
C MET A 158 -1.97 -2.64 -4.17
N ALA A 159 -2.87 -1.86 -4.76
CA ALA A 159 -3.96 -1.21 -4.04
C ALA A 159 -4.91 -2.23 -3.39
N ILE A 160 -5.28 -3.27 -4.13
CA ILE A 160 -6.12 -4.37 -3.63
C ILE A 160 -5.37 -5.14 -2.53
N THR A 161 -4.09 -5.46 -2.73
CA THR A 161 -3.26 -6.11 -1.71
C THR A 161 -3.22 -5.29 -0.42
N ALA A 162 -3.02 -3.97 -0.51
CA ALA A 162 -3.06 -3.08 0.65
C ALA A 162 -4.43 -3.15 1.36
N ALA A 163 -5.52 -3.09 0.61
CA ALA A 163 -6.87 -3.18 1.15
C ALA A 163 -7.15 -4.52 1.83
N VAL A 164 -6.74 -5.64 1.22
CA VAL A 164 -6.89 -7.00 1.79
C VAL A 164 -6.06 -7.16 3.07
N ILE A 165 -4.82 -6.67 3.09
CA ILE A 165 -3.98 -6.70 4.30
C ILE A 165 -4.65 -5.91 5.43
N ALA A 166 -5.13 -4.70 5.13
CA ALA A 166 -5.82 -3.86 6.11
C ALA A 166 -7.12 -4.51 6.62
N PHE A 167 -7.91 -5.10 5.71
CA PHE A 167 -9.13 -5.81 6.06
C PHE A 167 -8.85 -7.00 6.99
N ASN A 168 -7.87 -7.84 6.64
CA ASN A 168 -7.50 -9.01 7.43
C ASN A 168 -6.95 -8.62 8.81
N ALA A 169 -6.11 -7.58 8.87
CA ALA A 169 -5.62 -7.04 10.14
C ALA A 169 -6.78 -6.56 11.02
N ASN A 170 -7.67 -5.74 10.46
CA ASN A 170 -8.84 -5.22 11.15
C ASN A 170 -9.81 -6.31 11.63
N ARG A 171 -10.01 -7.37 10.83
CA ARG A 171 -10.83 -8.53 11.18
C ARG A 171 -10.20 -9.34 12.31
N ARG A 172 -8.88 -9.55 12.27
CA ARG A 172 -8.14 -10.23 13.34
C ARG A 172 -8.23 -9.47 14.65
N SER A 173 -7.96 -8.16 14.63
CA SER A 173 -8.06 -7.31 15.82
C SER A 173 -9.48 -7.28 16.40
N ALA A 174 -10.52 -7.27 15.55
CA ALA A 174 -11.91 -7.37 16.00
C ALA A 174 -12.21 -8.68 16.74
N ARG A 175 -11.67 -9.81 16.27
CA ARG A 175 -11.86 -11.13 16.90
C ARG A 175 -11.17 -11.21 18.26
N ILE A 176 -9.95 -10.68 18.35
CA ILE A 176 -9.20 -10.62 19.61
C ILE A 176 -9.96 -9.79 20.65
N GLN A 177 -10.53 -8.64 20.26
CA GLN A 177 -11.38 -7.84 21.16
C GLN A 177 -12.65 -8.57 21.63
N GLN A 178 -13.16 -9.52 20.84
CA GLN A 178 -14.31 -10.35 21.20
C GLN A 178 -13.94 -11.54 22.10
N GLY A 179 -12.67 -11.66 22.52
CA GLY A 179 -12.19 -12.78 23.34
C GLY A 179 -11.95 -14.06 22.55
N VAL A 180 -12.03 -14.01 21.21
CA VAL A 180 -11.66 -15.13 20.34
C VAL A 180 -10.14 -15.08 20.16
N THR A 181 -9.42 -15.76 21.04
CA THR A 181 -7.96 -15.90 20.96
C THR A 181 -7.57 -16.93 19.90
N ASP A 182 -6.33 -16.84 19.43
CA ASP A 182 -5.78 -17.81 18.47
C ASP A 182 -5.83 -19.26 19.06
N GLU A 183 -5.75 -19.40 20.38
CA GLU A 183 -5.93 -20.67 21.11
C GLU A 183 -7.34 -21.26 20.94
N VAL A 184 -8.39 -20.44 21.05
CA VAL A 184 -9.79 -20.88 20.85
C VAL A 184 -10.00 -21.33 19.40
N LEU A 185 -9.35 -20.66 18.43
CA LEU A 185 -9.42 -21.06 17.02
C LEU A 185 -8.66 -22.36 16.75
N GLU A 186 -7.49 -22.56 17.37
CA GLU A 186 -6.76 -23.81 17.28
C GLU A 186 -7.51 -24.97 17.95
N GLU A 187 -8.15 -24.73 19.09
CA GLU A 187 -9.01 -25.70 19.75
C GLU A 187 -10.22 -26.05 18.89
N GLN A 188 -10.89 -25.06 18.29
CA GLN A 188 -11.99 -25.29 17.34
C GLN A 188 -11.52 -26.03 16.09
N ALA A 189 -10.35 -25.69 15.54
CA ALA A 189 -9.79 -26.40 14.39
C ALA A 189 -9.42 -27.85 14.73
N ARG A 190 -8.87 -28.12 15.93
CA ARG A 190 -8.64 -29.49 16.42
C ARG A 190 -9.95 -30.24 16.66
N GLN A 191 -10.99 -29.57 17.17
CA GLN A 191 -12.32 -30.16 17.38
C GLN A 191 -13.11 -30.37 16.08
N GLN A 192 -12.82 -29.62 15.01
CA GLN A 192 -13.36 -29.84 13.67
C GLN A 192 -12.53 -30.83 12.82
N SER A 193 -11.25 -31.02 13.17
CA SER A 193 -10.35 -32.02 12.58
C SER A 193 -10.18 -33.36 13.36
N PRO A 194 -11.20 -34.01 14.00
CA PRO A 194 -10.99 -35.34 14.57
C PRO A 194 -11.23 -36.53 13.63
N TYR A 195 -11.98 -36.42 12.51
CA TYR A 195 -12.34 -37.60 11.69
C TYR A 195 -12.63 -37.27 10.21
N ASP A 196 -11.62 -37.09 9.37
CA ASP A 196 -11.81 -37.09 7.90
C ASP A 196 -10.69 -37.86 7.16
N PHE A 197 -10.06 -38.82 7.85
CA PHE A 197 -8.99 -39.67 7.29
C PHE A 197 -9.35 -41.16 7.26
N LEU A 198 -10.62 -41.53 7.50
CA LEU A 198 -11.06 -42.94 7.56
C LEU A 198 -12.43 -43.21 6.91
N ASP A 199 -12.74 -42.57 5.77
CA ASP A 199 -13.77 -43.06 4.83
C ASP A 199 -13.24 -43.02 3.39
#